data_AF-A0A6G0MEV4-F1
#
_entry.id   AF-A0A6G0MEV4-F1
#
_cell.length_a   1.000
_cell.length_b   1.000
_cell.length_c   1.000
_cell.angle_alpha   90.00
_cell.angle_beta   90.00
_cell.angle_gamma   90.00
#
_symmetry.space_group_name_H-M   'P 1'
#
loop_
_entity.id
_entity.type
_entity.pdbx_description
1 polymer ?
#
loop_
_entity_poly.entity_id
_entity_poly.type
_entity_poly.pdbx_seq_one_letter_code
_entity_poly.pdbx_strand_id
1 'polypeptide(L)'
;MASLNGDLKRFPLGKLPKVQISQGYDILQRISSTLETLEEMTKKTTASAKMTKAGAKGRRKAKAKAKGPAATANKSASSYRTDLKTLSSEVYSLIPHDFGRSLPPVIASDEDLKLKLDLLEVLSNLEISQMLQKQEAEKPKGPAIHPLDRHYEMLNTNTEPMDESGKEYKIIEKFIEKTSGGRSYYSQDWTPG
;
A
#
# COMPACT_ATOMS: atom_id res chain seq x y z
N MET A 1 -1.19 -5.54 -10.61
CA MET A 1 0.28 -5.47 -10.47
C MET A 1 0.91 -4.46 -11.42
N ALA A 2 0.78 -4.61 -12.75
CA ALA A 2 1.33 -3.64 -13.71
C ALA A 2 0.72 -2.23 -13.58
N SER A 3 -0.57 -2.14 -13.25
CA SER A 3 -1.27 -0.89 -12.94
C SER A 3 -0.80 -0.18 -11.66
N LEU A 4 -0.03 -0.85 -10.80
CA LEU A 4 0.50 -0.33 -9.53
C LEU A 4 2.04 -0.22 -9.55
N ASN A 5 2.65 -0.20 -10.74
CA ASN A 5 4.09 -0.06 -10.98
C ASN A 5 4.97 -1.19 -10.39
N GLY A 6 4.41 -2.38 -10.13
CA GLY A 6 5.19 -3.56 -9.73
C GLY A 6 5.90 -4.21 -10.92
N ASP A 7 7.21 -4.45 -10.82
CA ASP A 7 8.01 -5.07 -11.88
C ASP A 7 7.87 -6.61 -11.86
N LEU A 8 6.90 -7.11 -12.64
CA LEU A 8 6.62 -8.54 -12.77
C LEU A 8 7.78 -9.35 -13.40
N LYS A 9 8.72 -8.72 -14.10
CA LYS A 9 9.88 -9.43 -14.68
C LYS A 9 10.93 -9.71 -13.62
N ARG A 10 11.18 -8.73 -12.76
CA ARG A 10 12.07 -8.89 -11.59
C ARG A 10 11.39 -9.58 -10.42
N PHE A 11 10.07 -9.67 -10.46
CA PHE A 11 9.24 -10.21 -9.40
C PHE A 11 8.25 -11.27 -9.92
N PRO A 12 8.75 -12.46 -10.31
CA PRO A 12 7.90 -13.55 -10.75
C PRO A 12 7.07 -14.06 -9.56
N LEU A 13 5.76 -14.19 -9.79
CA LEU A 13 4.73 -14.36 -8.77
C LEU A 13 5.06 -15.47 -7.75
N GLY A 14 5.69 -16.57 -8.18
CA GLY A 14 6.05 -17.73 -7.37
C GLY A 14 6.99 -17.51 -6.17
N LYS A 15 7.62 -16.33 -6.04
CA LYS A 15 8.69 -16.03 -5.08
C LYS A 15 8.32 -15.08 -3.95
N LEU A 16 7.08 -14.59 -3.88
CA LEU A 16 6.60 -13.64 -2.88
C LEU A 16 6.76 -14.17 -1.45
N PRO A 17 7.75 -13.73 -0.67
CA PRO A 17 7.92 -14.20 0.70
C PRO A 17 7.11 -13.31 1.64
N LYS A 18 6.26 -13.90 2.49
CA LYS A 18 5.50 -13.19 3.54
C LYS A 18 6.33 -12.16 4.31
N VAL A 19 7.59 -12.50 4.56
CA VAL A 19 8.56 -11.66 5.29
C VAL A 19 8.84 -10.33 4.57
N GLN A 20 8.93 -10.33 3.24
CA GLN A 20 9.15 -9.08 2.50
C GLN A 20 7.90 -8.19 2.50
N ILE A 21 6.71 -8.80 2.45
CA ILE A 21 5.45 -8.06 2.53
C ILE A 21 5.32 -7.40 3.92
N SER A 22 5.58 -8.15 4.99
CA SER A 22 5.52 -7.61 6.36
C SER A 22 6.56 -6.50 6.59
N GLN A 23 7.80 -6.71 6.14
CA GLN A 23 8.84 -5.67 6.19
C GLN A 23 8.44 -4.43 5.38
N GLY A 24 7.75 -4.59 4.25
CA GLY A 24 7.22 -3.49 3.47
C GLY A 24 6.25 -2.64 4.27
N TYR A 25 5.28 -3.27 4.94
CA TYR A 25 4.34 -2.57 5.82
C TYR A 25 5.04 -1.82 6.95
N ASP A 26 6.06 -2.43 7.58
CA ASP A 26 6.82 -1.77 8.64
C ASP A 26 7.51 -0.49 8.17
N ILE A 27 8.09 -0.50 6.95
CA ILE A 27 8.75 0.67 6.38
C ILE A 27 7.71 1.74 6.01
N LEU A 28 6.57 1.35 5.41
CA LEU A 28 5.49 2.29 5.10
C LEU A 28 4.92 2.94 6.37
N GLN A 29 4.82 2.19 7.47
CA GLN A 29 4.39 2.73 8.76
C GLN A 29 5.37 3.80 9.27
N ARG A 30 6.69 3.57 9.13
CA ARG A 30 7.71 4.57 9.47
C ARG A 30 7.63 5.81 8.59
N ILE A 31 7.30 5.64 7.31
CA ILE A 31 7.04 6.77 6.39
C ILE A 31 5.82 7.56 6.88
N SER A 32 4.71 6.91 7.23
CA SER A 32 3.51 7.55 7.80
C SER A 32 3.85 8.42 9.01
N SER A 33 4.53 7.84 10.01
CA SER A 33 4.92 8.60 11.21
C SER A 33 5.87 9.76 10.90
N THR A 34 6.73 9.61 9.88
CA THR A 34 7.62 10.69 9.44
C THR A 34 6.86 11.82 8.74
N LEU A 35 5.81 11.50 7.96
CA LEU A 35 4.94 12.48 7.33
C LEU A 35 4.11 13.24 8.38
N GLU A 36 3.48 12.52 9.30
CA GLU A 36 2.70 13.10 10.41
C GLU A 36 3.53 14.09 11.22
N THR A 37 4.75 13.72 11.61
CA THR A 37 5.64 14.62 12.37
C THR A 37 6.06 15.85 11.57
N LEU A 38 6.30 15.72 10.26
CA LEU A 38 6.57 16.85 9.38
C LEU A 38 5.36 17.78 9.25
N GLU A 39 4.15 17.24 9.14
CA GLU A 39 2.93 18.04 9.12
C GLU A 39 2.71 18.82 10.42
N GLU A 40 2.93 18.19 11.58
CA GLU A 40 2.81 18.88 12.86
C GLU A 40 3.82 20.02 13.01
N MET A 41 5.06 19.82 12.53
CA MET A 41 6.09 20.85 12.55
C MET A 41 5.75 22.04 11.65
N THR A 42 5.13 21.79 10.49
CA THR A 42 4.67 22.87 9.59
C THR A 42 3.46 23.63 10.16
N LYS A 43 2.49 22.92 10.76
CA LYS A 43 1.34 23.54 11.45
C LYS A 43 1.77 24.43 12.63
N LYS A 44 2.78 24.01 13.41
CA LYS A 44 3.33 24.80 14.55
C LYS A 44 4.12 26.03 14.12
N THR A 45 4.81 26.00 12.98
CA THR A 45 5.57 27.16 12.47
C THR A 45 4.66 28.26 11.90
N THR A 46 3.54 27.90 11.26
CA THR A 46 2.57 28.89 10.75
C THR A 46 1.80 29.64 11.84
N ALA A 47 1.62 29.05 13.04
CA ALA A 47 0.97 29.71 14.17
C ALA A 47 1.85 30.76 14.89
N SER A 48 3.18 30.67 14.77
CA SER A 48 4.13 31.54 15.50
C SER A 48 4.64 32.76 14.71
N ALA A 49 4.33 32.86 13.41
CA ALA A 49 4.87 33.90 12.52
C ALA A 49 4.17 35.29 12.61
N LYS A 50 3.24 35.51 13.55
CA LYS A 50 2.49 36.78 13.67
C LYS A 50 3.20 37.89 14.46
N MET A 51 4.41 37.68 14.99
CA MET A 51 5.10 38.73 15.75
C MET A 51 6.59 38.88 15.39
N THR A 52 6.94 40.13 15.05
CA THR A 52 8.28 40.75 14.93
C THR A 52 8.97 40.71 13.57
N LYS A 53 8.81 41.81 12.84
CA LYS A 53 9.70 42.29 11.77
C LYS A 53 10.51 43.45 12.36
N ALA A 54 11.79 43.24 12.66
CA ALA A 54 12.82 44.28 12.72
C ALA A 54 14.23 43.72 12.97
N GLY A 55 15.18 44.07 12.10
CA GLY A 55 16.46 44.62 12.55
C GLY A 55 17.69 43.72 12.73
N ALA A 56 18.63 43.87 11.78
CA ALA A 56 20.06 44.11 11.98
C ALA A 56 21.11 42.95 12.08
N LYS A 57 22.12 43.13 11.22
CA LYS A 57 23.45 42.51 11.07
C LYS A 57 24.24 42.33 12.38
N GLY A 58 24.99 41.21 12.46
CA GLY A 58 26.15 41.07 13.33
C GLY A 58 26.90 39.73 13.16
N ARG A 59 28.07 39.76 12.51
CA ARG A 59 28.99 38.63 12.33
C ARG A 59 29.91 38.50 13.55
N ARG A 60 29.97 37.34 14.23
CA ARG A 60 31.17 36.85 14.96
C ARG A 60 31.26 35.32 14.94
N LYS A 61 32.46 34.81 14.61
CA LYS A 61 32.86 33.40 14.73
C LYS A 61 33.22 33.12 16.21
N ALA A 62 32.79 31.99 16.74
CA ALA A 62 33.42 31.35 17.90
C ALA A 62 33.31 29.82 17.78
N LYS A 63 34.44 29.15 18.06
CA LYS A 63 34.67 27.71 18.00
C LYS A 63 34.45 27.18 19.42
N ALA A 64 33.51 26.25 19.63
CA ALA A 64 33.39 25.53 20.90
C ALA A 64 33.12 24.04 20.64
N LYS A 65 34.04 23.21 21.14
CA LYS A 65 34.02 21.76 21.14
C LYS A 65 33.39 21.33 22.47
N ALA A 66 32.23 20.69 22.44
CA ALA A 66 31.66 20.02 23.60
C ALA A 66 31.01 18.71 23.15
N LYS A 67 31.59 17.59 23.61
CA LYS A 67 31.09 16.23 23.46
C LYS A 67 30.47 15.87 24.82
N GLY A 68 29.14 15.87 24.88
CA GLY A 68 28.35 15.36 26.00
C GLY A 68 27.31 14.36 25.47
N PRO A 69 26.88 13.37 26.27
CA PRO A 69 25.98 12.32 25.80
C PRO A 69 24.50 12.76 25.84
N ALA A 70 23.77 12.33 24.81
CA ALA A 70 22.31 12.21 24.71
C ALA A 70 21.47 13.47 25.01
N ALA A 71 21.55 14.46 24.11
CA ALA A 71 20.45 15.42 23.92
C ALA A 71 19.27 14.70 23.23
N THR A 72 18.07 14.80 23.78
CA THR A 72 16.80 14.47 23.11
C THR A 72 16.80 15.16 21.74
N ALA A 73 17.02 14.39 20.68
CA ALA A 73 17.38 14.94 19.38
C ALA A 73 16.14 15.53 18.70
N ASN A 74 15.92 16.83 18.87
CA ASN A 74 15.00 17.59 18.03
C ASN A 74 15.54 17.59 16.59
N LYS A 75 15.16 16.58 15.80
CA LYS A 75 15.49 16.49 14.38
C LYS A 75 14.88 17.69 13.65
N SER A 76 15.64 18.25 12.71
CA SER A 76 15.17 19.36 11.88
C SER A 76 14.27 18.85 10.75
N ALA A 77 13.41 19.72 10.21
CA ALA A 77 12.58 19.39 9.04
C ALA A 77 13.39 18.95 7.81
N SER A 78 14.67 19.34 7.71
CA SER A 78 15.56 18.84 6.67
C SER A 78 15.97 17.38 6.90
N SER A 79 16.16 16.98 8.17
CA SER A 79 16.51 15.59 8.52
C SER A 79 15.38 14.64 8.16
N TYR A 80 14.13 14.97 8.50
CA TYR A 80 12.99 14.12 8.17
C TYR A 80 12.78 13.96 6.66
N ARG A 81 13.03 15.00 5.85
CA ARG A 81 13.02 14.87 4.38
C ARG A 81 14.09 13.91 3.86
N THR A 82 15.25 13.86 4.50
CA THR A 82 16.29 12.87 4.18
C THR A 82 15.89 11.47 4.64
N ASP A 83 15.25 11.36 5.80
CA ASP A 83 14.70 10.10 6.31
C ASP A 83 13.64 9.56 5.33
N LEU A 84 12.71 10.39 4.82
CA LEU A 84 11.73 10.00 3.79
C LEU A 84 12.38 9.47 2.52
N LYS A 85 13.44 10.12 2.01
CA LYS A 85 14.20 9.64 0.84
C LYS A 85 14.82 8.27 1.09
N THR A 86 15.37 8.08 2.30
CA THR A 86 16.03 6.84 2.70
C THR A 86 15.00 5.71 2.82
N LEU A 87 13.91 5.94 3.54
CA LEU A 87 12.81 4.98 3.70
C LEU A 87 12.16 4.64 2.35
N SER A 88 11.93 5.63 1.47
CA SER A 88 11.40 5.37 0.12
C SER A 88 12.32 4.45 -0.67
N SER A 89 13.64 4.69 -0.60
CA SER A 89 14.64 3.84 -1.26
C SER A 89 14.66 2.42 -0.69
N GLU A 90 14.42 2.27 0.61
CA GLU A 90 14.32 0.97 1.28
C GLU A 90 13.12 0.17 0.75
N VAL A 91 11.94 0.79 0.63
CA VAL A 91 10.74 0.15 0.05
C VAL A 91 11.00 -0.32 -1.39
N TYR A 92 11.63 0.50 -2.22
CA TYR A 92 11.91 0.15 -3.62
C TYR A 92 13.00 -0.90 -3.80
N SER A 93 13.87 -1.04 -2.79
CA SER A 93 14.87 -2.12 -2.76
C SER A 93 14.24 -3.43 -2.30
N LEU A 94 13.26 -3.37 -1.41
CA LEU A 94 12.55 -4.53 -0.90
C LEU A 94 11.54 -5.09 -1.92
N ILE A 95 10.83 -4.20 -2.61
CA ILE A 95 9.80 -4.56 -3.59
C ILE A 95 10.27 -4.07 -4.95
N PRO A 96 10.52 -4.96 -5.94
CA PRO A 96 10.93 -4.55 -7.27
C PRO A 96 9.86 -3.69 -7.96
N HIS A 97 10.25 -2.48 -8.33
CA HIS A 97 9.43 -1.53 -9.07
C HIS A 97 10.05 -1.24 -10.42
N ASP A 98 9.21 -0.98 -11.42
CA ASP A 98 9.65 -0.49 -12.72
C ASP A 98 9.42 1.02 -12.81
N PHE A 99 10.51 1.77 -12.85
CA PHE A 99 10.51 3.23 -13.04
C PHE A 99 10.96 3.63 -14.45
N GLY A 100 11.22 2.65 -15.32
CA GLY A 100 11.80 2.88 -16.65
C GLY A 100 13.15 3.61 -16.56
N ARG A 101 13.20 4.81 -17.14
CA ARG A 101 14.40 5.68 -17.13
C ARG A 101 14.36 6.77 -16.06
N SER A 102 13.26 6.85 -15.31
CA SER A 102 13.11 7.85 -14.26
C SER A 102 13.74 7.37 -12.96
N LEU A 103 14.16 8.31 -12.12
CA LEU A 103 14.58 7.96 -10.76
C LEU A 103 13.36 7.54 -9.93
N PRO A 104 13.53 6.62 -8.97
CA PRO A 104 12.46 6.27 -8.03
C PRO A 104 11.94 7.54 -7.31
N PRO A 105 10.63 7.82 -7.35
CA PRO A 105 10.05 9.00 -6.71
C PRO A 105 10.02 8.85 -5.19
N VAL A 106 10.18 9.93 -4.44
CA VAL A 106 10.08 9.88 -2.97
C VAL A 106 8.61 9.74 -2.56
N ILE A 107 8.31 8.83 -1.64
CA ILE A 107 6.99 8.70 -1.02
C ILE A 107 6.88 9.83 0.01
N ALA A 108 6.24 10.93 -0.38
CA ALA A 108 6.21 12.16 0.40
C ALA A 108 4.80 12.72 0.63
N SER A 109 3.78 12.00 0.16
CA SER A 109 2.37 12.35 0.32
C SER A 109 1.55 11.15 0.76
N ASP A 110 0.40 11.40 1.36
CA ASP A 110 -0.56 10.37 1.73
C ASP A 110 -1.09 9.61 0.52
N GLU A 111 -1.18 10.26 -0.64
CA GLU A 111 -1.59 9.61 -1.90
C GLU A 111 -0.56 8.59 -2.35
N ASP A 112 0.72 8.94 -2.33
CA ASP A 112 1.82 8.00 -2.63
C ASP A 112 1.81 6.82 -1.66
N LEU A 113 1.62 7.10 -0.37
CA LEU A 113 1.59 6.08 0.68
C LEU A 113 0.44 5.09 0.48
N LYS A 114 -0.77 5.60 0.18
CA LYS A 114 -1.95 4.77 -0.11
C LYS A 114 -1.70 3.84 -1.29
N LEU A 115 -1.15 4.36 -2.39
CA LEU A 115 -0.82 3.53 -3.55
C LEU A 115 0.15 2.39 -3.21
N LYS A 116 1.07 2.60 -2.27
CA LYS A 116 2.00 1.55 -1.80
C LYS A 116 1.34 0.56 -0.84
N LEU A 117 0.39 1.00 -0.01
CA LEU A 117 -0.41 0.12 0.82
C LEU A 117 -1.30 -0.78 -0.04
N ASP A 118 -1.97 -0.23 -1.05
CA ASP A 118 -2.80 -0.97 -2.00
C ASP A 118 -1.96 -2.02 -2.75
N LEU A 119 -0.74 -1.65 -3.15
CA LEU A 119 0.20 -2.60 -3.76
C LEU A 119 0.53 -3.77 -2.82
N LEU A 120 0.85 -3.49 -1.56
CA LEU A 120 1.15 -4.54 -0.58
C LEU A 120 -0.07 -5.42 -0.28
N GLU A 121 -1.28 -4.86 -0.28
CA GLU A 121 -2.52 -5.61 -0.08
C GLU A 121 -2.75 -6.60 -1.23
N VAL A 122 -2.62 -6.12 -2.47
CA VAL A 122 -2.71 -6.99 -3.65
C VAL A 122 -1.66 -8.08 -3.61
N LEU A 123 -0.42 -7.76 -3.19
CA LEU A 123 0.65 -8.73 -3.03
C LEU A 123 0.36 -9.76 -1.95
N SER A 124 -0.24 -9.37 -0.84
CA SER A 124 -0.66 -10.26 0.24
C SER A 124 -1.73 -11.24 -0.24
N ASN A 125 -2.76 -10.75 -0.92
CA ASN A 125 -3.84 -11.60 -1.45
C ASN A 125 -3.32 -12.59 -2.50
N LEU A 126 -2.38 -12.15 -3.32
CA LEU A 126 -1.76 -13.00 -4.33
C LEU A 126 -0.84 -14.08 -3.72
N GLU A 127 -0.16 -13.78 -2.62
CA GLU A 127 0.64 -14.74 -1.87
C GLU A 127 -0.25 -15.86 -1.31
N ILE A 128 -1.37 -15.51 -0.67
CA ILE A 128 -2.35 -16.47 -0.15
C ILE A 128 -2.93 -17.33 -1.29
N SER A 129 -3.32 -16.69 -2.39
CA SER A 129 -3.88 -17.38 -3.57
C SER A 129 -2.90 -18.41 -4.14
N GLN A 130 -1.61 -18.08 -4.18
CA GLN A 130 -0.58 -19.01 -4.63
C GLN A 130 -0.30 -20.13 -3.62
N MET A 131 -0.38 -19.85 -2.33
CA MET A 131 -0.28 -20.90 -1.31
C MET A 131 -1.39 -21.93 -1.51
N LEU A 132 -2.63 -21.48 -1.74
CA LEU A 132 -3.75 -22.35 -2.05
C LEU A 132 -3.47 -23.16 -3.32
N GLN A 133 -3.10 -22.52 -4.43
CA GLN A 133 -2.79 -23.23 -5.69
C GLN A 133 -1.65 -24.26 -5.57
N LYS A 134 -0.62 -23.98 -4.75
CA LYS A 134 0.46 -24.94 -4.49
C LYS A 134 -0.02 -26.17 -3.73
N GLN A 135 -0.97 -26.01 -2.80
CA GLN A 135 -1.59 -27.14 -2.10
C GLN A 135 -2.39 -28.03 -3.06
N GLU A 136 -3.02 -27.46 -4.09
CA GLU A 136 -3.71 -28.25 -5.14
C GLU A 136 -2.76 -29.09 -6.00
N ALA A 137 -1.57 -28.56 -6.29
CA ALA A 137 -0.58 -29.25 -7.13
C ALA A 137 0.00 -30.51 -6.46
N GLU A 138 -0.24 -30.70 -5.16
CA GLU A 138 0.03 -31.97 -4.49
C GLU A 138 -0.90 -33.05 -5.05
N LYS A 139 -0.33 -34.21 -5.42
CA LYS A 139 -1.07 -35.25 -6.14
C LYS A 139 -2.33 -35.65 -5.36
N PRO A 140 -3.53 -35.56 -5.97
CA PRO A 140 -4.76 -35.94 -5.29
C PRO A 140 -4.71 -37.44 -4.96
N LYS A 141 -4.94 -37.76 -3.68
CA LYS A 141 -5.14 -39.14 -3.22
C LYS A 141 -6.61 -39.51 -3.46
N GLY A 142 -7.01 -39.69 -4.72
CA GLY A 142 -8.41 -39.95 -5.03
C GLY A 142 -8.74 -40.07 -6.52
N PRO A 143 -10.01 -40.29 -6.86
CA PRO A 143 -10.49 -40.32 -8.24
C PRO A 143 -10.23 -38.98 -8.95
N ALA A 144 -10.24 -39.00 -10.27
CA ALA A 144 -10.03 -37.79 -11.07
C ALA A 144 -11.22 -36.82 -10.90
N ILE A 145 -11.04 -35.80 -10.06
CA ILE A 145 -11.97 -34.68 -9.86
C ILE A 145 -11.66 -33.58 -10.89
N HIS A 146 -12.69 -32.90 -11.40
CA HIS A 146 -12.52 -31.78 -12.34
C HIS A 146 -11.76 -30.61 -11.68
N PRO A 147 -10.86 -29.91 -12.39
CA PRO A 147 -10.04 -28.85 -11.77
C PRO A 147 -10.84 -27.73 -11.10
N LEU A 148 -11.98 -27.33 -11.68
CA LEU A 148 -12.84 -26.30 -11.08
C LEU A 148 -13.46 -26.74 -9.76
N ASP A 149 -13.82 -28.02 -9.64
CA ASP A 149 -14.42 -28.56 -8.41
C ASP A 149 -13.38 -28.59 -7.28
N ARG A 150 -12.11 -28.89 -7.61
CA ARG A 150 -11.01 -28.79 -6.66
C ARG A 150 -10.77 -27.35 -6.19
N HIS A 151 -10.81 -26.38 -7.10
CA HIS A 151 -10.70 -24.97 -6.73
C HIS A 151 -11.86 -24.55 -5.80
N TYR A 152 -13.08 -25.02 -6.09
CA TYR A 152 -14.24 -24.75 -5.26
C TYR A 152 -14.10 -25.33 -3.85
N GLU A 153 -13.63 -26.58 -3.72
CA GLU A 153 -13.32 -27.21 -2.43
C GLU A 153 -12.27 -26.40 -1.64
N MET A 154 -11.25 -25.87 -2.31
CA MET A 154 -10.21 -25.05 -1.68
C MET A 154 -10.71 -23.71 -1.13
N LEU A 155 -11.77 -23.14 -1.73
CA LEU A 155 -12.41 -21.93 -1.21
C LEU A 155 -13.15 -22.21 0.11
N ASN A 156 -13.42 -23.48 0.44
CA ASN A 156 -14.09 -23.92 1.66
C ASN A 156 -15.35 -23.10 1.98
N THR A 157 -16.14 -22.79 0.94
CA THR A 157 -17.30 -21.91 1.00
C THR A 157 -18.43 -22.54 0.19
N ASN A 158 -19.66 -22.49 0.72
CA ASN A 158 -20.85 -22.91 -0.03
C ASN A 158 -21.38 -21.74 -0.86
N THR A 159 -21.42 -21.89 -2.18
CA THR A 159 -22.03 -20.92 -3.10
C THR A 159 -23.20 -21.57 -3.81
N GLU A 160 -24.37 -20.93 -3.74
CA GLU A 160 -25.59 -21.40 -4.38
C GLU A 160 -26.17 -20.29 -5.27
N PRO A 161 -26.76 -20.64 -6.43
CA PRO A 161 -27.43 -19.66 -7.28
C PRO A 161 -28.66 -19.10 -6.56
N MET A 162 -28.86 -17.79 -6.63
CA MET A 162 -30.01 -17.10 -6.05
C MET A 162 -31.12 -16.93 -7.10
N ASP A 163 -32.36 -17.21 -6.72
CA ASP A 163 -33.53 -16.99 -7.59
C ASP A 163 -33.84 -15.49 -7.74
N GLU A 164 -33.84 -15.00 -8.98
CA GLU A 164 -34.14 -13.60 -9.34
C GLU A 164 -35.58 -13.20 -8.96
N SER A 165 -36.50 -14.16 -8.92
CA SER A 165 -37.88 -13.90 -8.51
C SER A 165 -38.02 -13.67 -7.00
N GLY A 166 -37.00 -14.12 -6.25
CA GLY A 166 -36.92 -14.13 -4.80
C GLY A 166 -36.91 -12.74 -4.16
N LYS A 167 -37.35 -12.69 -2.90
CA LYS A 167 -37.38 -11.43 -2.13
C LYS A 167 -35.97 -10.90 -1.85
N GLU A 168 -35.02 -11.77 -1.55
CA GLU A 168 -33.63 -11.40 -1.24
C GLU A 168 -32.93 -10.76 -2.44
N TYR A 169 -33.09 -11.36 -3.62
CA TYR A 169 -32.58 -10.80 -4.87
C TYR A 169 -33.10 -9.37 -5.11
N LYS A 170 -34.42 -9.16 -5.01
CA LYS A 170 -35.04 -7.83 -5.19
C LYS A 170 -34.57 -6.80 -4.18
N ILE A 171 -34.21 -7.22 -2.97
CA ILE A 171 -33.63 -6.32 -1.96
C ILE A 171 -32.22 -5.89 -2.38
N ILE A 172 -31.39 -6.84 -2.82
CA ILE A 172 -30.03 -6.57 -3.30
C ILE A 172 -30.06 -5.69 -4.56
N GLU A 173 -30.91 -6.02 -5.52
CA GLU A 173 -31.13 -5.25 -6.74
C GLU A 173 -31.48 -3.79 -6.41
N LYS A 174 -32.50 -3.57 -5.59
CA LYS A 174 -32.91 -2.24 -5.15
C LYS A 174 -31.82 -1.49 -4.38
N PHE A 175 -31.01 -2.20 -3.59
CA PHE A 175 -29.89 -1.60 -2.88
C PHE A 175 -28.82 -1.09 -3.85
N ILE A 176 -28.48 -1.90 -4.86
CA ILE A 176 -27.54 -1.52 -5.91
C ILE A 176 -28.08 -0.32 -6.69
N GLU A 177 -29.34 -0.35 -7.13
CA GLU A 177 -29.97 0.76 -7.86
C GLU A 177 -29.85 2.09 -7.09
N LYS A 178 -30.21 2.07 -5.81
CA LYS A 178 -30.23 3.28 -4.97
C LYS A 178 -28.86 3.79 -4.58
N THR A 179 -27.84 2.93 -4.54
CA THR A 179 -26.49 3.27 -4.06
C THR A 179 -25.49 3.48 -5.21
N SER A 180 -25.85 3.10 -6.44
CA SER A 180 -24.95 3.13 -7.62
C SER A 180 -24.50 4.53 -8.09
N GLY A 181 -25.03 5.63 -7.51
CA GLY A 181 -24.48 6.97 -7.70
C GLY A 181 -24.36 7.44 -9.17
N GLY A 182 -25.18 6.92 -10.08
CA GLY A 182 -25.16 7.26 -11.50
C GLY A 182 -24.08 6.54 -12.34
N ARG A 183 -23.33 5.59 -11.78
CA ARG A 183 -22.48 4.68 -12.56
C ARG A 183 -23.22 3.36 -12.78
N SER A 184 -23.88 3.26 -13.92
CA SER A 184 -24.52 2.01 -14.36
C SER A 184 -23.44 1.00 -14.77
N TYR A 185 -23.31 -0.09 -14.02
CA TYR A 185 -22.41 -1.21 -14.32
C TYR A 185 -23.09 -2.33 -15.11
N TYR A 186 -24.37 -2.18 -15.47
CA TYR A 186 -25.20 -3.26 -16.06
C TYR A 186 -25.23 -3.30 -17.60
N SER A 187 -24.29 -2.67 -18.32
CA SER A 187 -24.22 -2.79 -19.79
C SER A 187 -23.23 -3.86 -20.29
N GLN A 188 -23.07 -4.96 -19.56
CA GLN A 188 -22.44 -6.16 -20.10
C GLN A 188 -23.45 -7.29 -20.06
N ASP A 189 -24.14 -7.43 -21.20
CA ASP A 189 -25.10 -8.48 -21.48
C ASP A 189 -24.45 -9.85 -21.30
N TRP A 190 -24.81 -10.55 -20.22
CA TRP A 190 -24.60 -11.99 -20.10
C TRP A 190 -25.84 -12.67 -20.69
N THR A 191 -25.72 -13.19 -21.92
CA THR A 191 -26.71 -14.09 -22.51
C THR A 191 -26.27 -15.53 -22.22
N PRO A 192 -27.05 -16.32 -21.46
CA PRO A 192 -26.81 -17.76 -21.35
C PRO A 192 -27.04 -18.42 -22.71
N GLY A 193 -26.08 -19.25 -23.15
CA GLY A 193 -26.23 -20.15 -24.29
C GLY A 193 -26.80 -21.50 -23.89
#